data_AF-A0A929H0J0-F1
#
_entry.id   AF-A0A929H0J0-F1
#
_cell.length_a   1.000
_cell.length_b   1.000
_cell.length_c   1.000
_cell.angle_alpha   90.00
_cell.angle_beta   90.00
_cell.angle_gamma   90.00
#
_symmetry.space_group_name_H-M   'P 1'
#
loop_
_entity.id
_entity.type
_entity.pdbx_description
1 polymer ?
#
loop_
_entity_poly.entity_id
_entity_poly.type
_entity_poly.pdbx_seq_one_letter_code
_entity_poly.pdbx_strand_id
1 'polypeptide(L)' 'MVGFATTVGAEAGAVHEIRRSGDSATVVAQVRAYDNVDGRIIATLWDVQWTVVMTPGGWRLESATTAQLDRWEAVYYR' A
#
# COMPACT_ATOMS: atom_id res chain seq x y z
N MET A 1 10.91 18.10 -6.36
CA MET A 1 11.46 17.17 -7.36
C MET A 1 10.29 16.31 -7.82
N VAL A 2 9.79 16.49 -9.04
CA VAL A 2 8.69 15.65 -9.56
C VAL A 2 9.35 14.40 -10.13
N GLY A 3 9.80 13.52 -9.22
CA GLY A 3 10.26 12.19 -9.60
C GLY A 3 9.06 11.43 -10.17
N PHE A 4 9.28 10.68 -11.25
CA PHE A 4 8.27 9.72 -11.68
C PHE A 4 7.90 8.82 -10.50
N ALA A 5 6.64 8.41 -10.42
CA ALA A 5 6.28 7.31 -9.52
C ALA A 5 7.15 6.11 -9.91
N THR A 6 8.12 5.77 -9.05
CA THR A 6 9.05 4.66 -9.28
C THR A 6 8.39 3.31 -9.11
N THR A 7 7.20 3.29 -8.53
CA THR A 7 6.43 2.08 -8.26
C THR A 7 6.03 1.41 -9.56
N VAL A 8 6.59 0.23 -9.79
CA VAL A 8 6.29 -0.60 -10.96
C VAL A 8 5.17 -1.59 -10.69
N GLY A 9 4.91 -1.90 -9.42
CA GLY A 9 3.84 -2.79 -8.99
C GLY A 9 3.57 -2.69 -7.50
N ALA A 10 2.35 -3.03 -7.11
CA ALA A 10 1.96 -3.17 -5.71
C ALA A 10 0.93 -4.29 -5.58
N GLU A 11 1.11 -5.11 -4.55
CA GLU A 11 0.23 -6.23 -4.22
C GLU A 11 -0.22 -6.06 -2.77
N ALA A 12 -1.53 -6.02 -2.55
CA ALA A 12 -2.08 -6.17 -1.21
C ALA A 12 -2.32 -7.65 -0.94
N GLY A 13 -1.85 -8.13 0.21
CA GLY A 13 -2.23 -9.43 0.76
C GLY A 13 -3.69 -9.42 1.22
N ALA A 14 -4.02 -10.31 2.18
CA ALA A 14 -5.35 -10.30 2.77
C ALA A 14 -5.64 -8.93 3.40
N VAL A 15 -6.76 -8.31 2.98
CA VAL A 15 -7.26 -7.06 3.53
C VAL A 15 -8.35 -7.39 4.53
N HIS A 16 -8.20 -6.91 5.76
CA HIS A 16 -9.14 -7.16 6.84
C HIS A 16 -9.75 -5.86 7.34
N GLU A 17 -11.09 -5.76 7.31
CA GLU A 17 -11.82 -4.71 8.02
C GLU A 17 -11.74 -4.99 9.53
N ILE A 18 -11.22 -4.03 10.29
CA ILE A 18 -11.09 -4.13 11.75
C ILE A 18 -12.05 -3.20 12.50
N ARG A 19 -12.64 -2.22 11.79
CA ARG A 19 -13.64 -1.30 12.33
C ARG A 19 -14.48 -0.73 11.20
N ARG A 20 -15.76 -0.50 11.46
CA ARG A 20 -16.66 0.26 10.59
C ARG A 20 -17.58 1.18 11.37
N SER A 21 -17.82 2.37 10.84
CA SER A 21 -18.72 3.37 11.41
C SER A 21 -19.34 4.20 10.29
N GLY A 22 -20.63 3.97 10.03
CA GLY A 22 -21.34 4.61 8.92
C GLY A 22 -20.63 4.36 7.59
N ASP A 23 -20.24 5.46 6.96
CA ASP A 23 -19.52 5.47 5.68
C ASP A 23 -17.99 5.37 5.83
N SER A 24 -17.46 5.21 7.04
CA SER A 24 -16.03 5.03 7.28
C SER A 24 -15.70 3.60 7.70
N ALA A 25 -14.57 3.08 7.23
CA ALA A 25 -14.01 1.80 7.65
C ALA A 25 -12.51 1.90 7.89
N THR A 26 -12.00 1.17 8.88
CA THR A 26 -10.56 0.96 9.09
C THR A 26 -10.22 -0.45 8.65
N VAL A 27 -9.27 -0.56 7.73
CA VAL A 27 -8.76 -1.83 7.24
C VAL A 27 -7.27 -1.94 7.55
N VAL A 28 -6.81 -3.18 7.75
CA VAL A 28 -5.39 -3.52 7.84
C VAL A 28 -5.04 -4.48 6.72
N ALA A 29 -3.81 -4.35 6.22
CA ALA A 29 -3.28 -5.24 5.19
C ALA A 29 -1.75 -5.28 5.26
N GLN A 30 -1.18 -6.33 4.68
CA GLN A 30 0.21 -6.28 4.26
C GLN A 30 0.27 -5.88 2.78
N VAL A 31 1.13 -4.93 2.44
CA VAL A 31 1.32 -4.47 1.07
C VAL A 31 2.76 -4.67 0.66
N ARG A 32 2.97 -5.36 -0.44
CA ARG A 32 4.28 -5.44 -1.09
C ARG A 32 4.31 -4.47 -2.25
N ALA A 33 5.18 -3.47 -2.16
CA ALA A 33 5.44 -2.52 -3.23
C ALA A 33 6.78 -2.84 -3.89
N TYR A 34 6.85 -2.65 -5.21
CA TYR A 34 8.06 -2.80 -5.99
C TYR A 34 8.37 -1.46 -6.64
N ASP A 35 9.53 -0.89 -6.32
CA ASP A 35 9.97 0.40 -6.84
C ASP A 35 11.25 0.21 -7.66
N ASN A 36 11.33 0.89 -8.81
CA ASN A 36 12.59 1.04 -9.53
C ASN A 36 13.43 2.12 -8.85
N VAL A 37 14.52 1.71 -8.20
CA VAL A 37 15.50 2.59 -7.57
C VAL A 37 16.83 2.39 -8.30
N ASP A 38 17.26 3.41 -9.04
CA ASP A 38 18.52 3.43 -9.79
C ASP A 38 18.72 2.20 -10.71
N GLY A 39 17.64 1.76 -11.37
CA GLY A 39 17.67 0.63 -12.30
C GLY A 39 17.52 -0.74 -11.63
N ARG A 40 17.33 -0.80 -10.31
CA ARG A 40 17.09 -2.03 -9.54
C ARG A 40 15.66 -2.04 -9.02
N ILE A 41 15.04 -3.22 -9.02
CA ILE A 41 13.72 -3.37 -8.41
C ILE A 41 13.90 -3.65 -6.93
N ILE A 42 13.43 -2.73 -6.10
CA ILE A 42 13.46 -2.85 -4.64
C ILE A 42 12.05 -3.18 -4.18
N ALA A 43 11.88 -4.35 -3.60
CA ALA A 43 10.65 -4.75 -2.95
C ALA A 43 10.65 -4.25 -1.50
N THR A 44 9.53 -3.71 -1.07
CA THR A 44 9.31 -3.30 0.32
C THR A 44 7.99 -3.89 0.80
N LEU A 45 8.04 -4.61 1.93
CA LEU A 45 6.86 -5.14 2.59
C LEU A 45 6.43 -4.17 3.69
N TRP A 46 5.19 -3.72 3.63
CA TRP A 46 4.57 -2.79 4.55
C TRP A 46 3.47 -3.47 5.33
N ASP A 47 3.38 -3.18 6.62
CA ASP A 47 2.14 -3.29 7.38
C ASP A 47 1.41 -1.95 7.26
N VAL A 48 0.15 -1.99 6.82
CA VAL A 48 -0.62 -0.78 6.58
C VAL A 48 -1.94 -0.82 7.34
N GLN A 49 -2.30 0.32 7.88
CA GLN A 49 -3.65 0.60 8.37
C GLN A 49 -4.21 1.78 7.59
N TRP A 50 -5.38 1.59 6.99
CA TRP A 50 -6.06 2.61 6.22
C TRP A 50 -7.42 2.90 6.81
N THR A 51 -7.72 4.19 6.99
CA THR A 51 -9.09 4.64 7.15
C THR A 51 -9.60 5.05 5.78
N VAL A 52 -10.69 4.43 5.35
CA VAL A 52 -11.36 4.69 4.08
C VAL A 52 -12.76 5.23 4.32
N VAL A 53 -13.21 6.12 3.45
CA VAL A 53 -14.55 6.71 3.48
C VAL A 53 -15.29 6.42 2.18
N MET A 54 -16.55 6.01 2.28
CA MET A 54 -17.43 5.77 1.16
C MET A 54 -17.95 7.10 0.65
N THR A 55 -17.71 7.38 -0.62
CA THR A 55 -18.23 8.55 -1.32
C THR A 55 -19.17 8.10 -2.44
N PRO A 56 -19.94 9.00 -3.08
CA PRO A 56 -20.69 8.65 -4.29
C PRO A 56 -19.81 8.06 -5.42
N GLY A 57 -18.51 8.38 -5.44
CA GLY A 57 -17.52 7.83 -6.37
C GLY A 57 -16.82 6.55 -5.88
N GLY A 58 -17.32 5.94 -4.81
CA GLY A 58 -16.74 4.76 -4.15
C GLY A 58 -15.81 5.11 -2.98
N TRP A 59 -15.11 4.10 -2.48
CA TRP A 59 -14.19 4.24 -1.36
C TRP A 59 -13.01 5.16 -1.72
N ARG A 60 -12.63 6.02 -0.77
CA ARG A 60 -11.46 6.89 -0.84
C ARG A 60 -10.63 6.72 0.41
N LEU A 61 -9.31 6.75 0.25
CA LEU A 61 -8.38 6.78 1.37
C LEU A 61 -8.48 8.14 2.07
N GLU A 62 -8.85 8.13 3.35
CA GLU A 62 -8.90 9.32 4.18
C GLU A 62 -7.58 9.51 4.93
N SER A 63 -7.08 8.44 5.55
CA SER A 63 -5.78 8.46 6.23
C SER A 63 -5.09 7.09 6.19
N ALA A 64 -3.77 7.11 6.35
CA ALA A 64 -2.93 5.92 6.31
C ALA A 64 -1.83 6.00 7.36
N THR A 65 -1.62 4.88 8.06
CA THR A 65 -0.42 4.60 8.83
C THR A 65 0.28 3.43 8.16
N THR A 66 1.61 3.50 8.04
CA THR A 66 2.42 2.45 7.44
C THR A 66 3.64 2.17 8.29
N ALA A 67 4.02 0.90 8.40
CA ALA A 67 5.25 0.46 9.02
C ALA A 67 6.00 -0.45 8.05
N GLN A 68 7.27 -0.15 7.80
CA GLN A 68 8.11 -1.02 6.98
C GLN A 68 8.42 -2.29 7.76
N LEU A 69 8.03 -3.44 7.24
CA LEU A 69 8.37 -4.74 7.83
C LEU A 69 9.68 -5.28 7.27
N ASP A 70 9.89 -5.15 5.95
CA ASP A 70 11.09 -5.64 5.28
C ASP A 70 11.37 -4.88 3.99
N ARG A 71 12.62 -4.95 3.50
CA ARG A 71 13.07 -4.33 2.25
C ARG A 71 14.23 -5.09 1.64
N TRP A 72 14.10 -5.48 0.38
CA TRP A 72 15.13 -6.25 -0.34
C TRP A 72 15.17 -5.94 -1.83
N GLU A 73 16.28 -6.24 -2.49
CA GLU A 73 16.37 -6.21 -3.95
C GLU A 73 15.69 -7.45 -4.54
N ALA A 74 14.69 -7.25 -5.39
CA ALA A 74 13.98 -8.33 -6.06
C ALA A 74 14.80 -8.84 -7.25
N VAL A 75 15.36 -10.05 -7.11
CA VAL A 75 16.22 -10.68 -8.13
C VAL A 75 15.43 -11.12 -9.38
N TYR A 76 14.11 -11.29 -9.25
CA TYR A 76 13.18 -11.56 -10.36
C TYR A 76 11.91 -10.72 -10.17
N TYR A 77 11.55 -9.92 -11.18
CA TYR A 77 10.28 -9.23 -11.28
C TYR A 77 9.46 -9.89 -12.40
N ARG A 78 8.19 -10.23 -12.14
CA ARG A 78 7.31 -10.90 -13.12
C ARG A 78 6.23 -9.97 -13.59
#